data_AF-A0A3E1IXX0-F1
#
_entry.id   AF-A0A3E1IXX0-F1
#
_cell.length_a   1.000
_cell.length_b   1.000
_cell.length_c   1.000
_cell.angle_alpha   90.00
_cell.angle_beta   90.00
_cell.angle_gamma   90.00
#
_symmetry.space_group_name_H-M   'P 1'
#
loop_
_entity.id
_entity.type
_entity.pdbx_description
1 polymer ?
#
loop_
_entity_poly.entity_id
_entity_poly.type
_entity_poly.pdbx_seq_one_letter_code
_entity_poly.pdbx_strand_id
1 'polypeptide(L)'
;MANEKSKNTKKSGMISQIVRIYKYTYTEDKQLPLWLGLAFVAPVVLCVIVGAILRWSIFTWIMMVVTALMLGLLLFTVVLTKRADKVGYAKLEGKPGAAAGILSAINKGGFTFPQQPVWVDPRTKDAIWRGTGFNGIFLVGEGNYERLTHAMERQEHAIKSVTAGSNIPVYRIYVGNGQNQVKLKDLRSKVLKSKTLIPTNHKFAPLAAIHPNRRFFLTKTELAILNDRLRTLQGKLGFGIPKGIDPTHAPRVSRRALRGK
;
A
#
# COMPACT_ATOMS: atom_id res chain seq x y z
N MET A 1 16.33 24.93 -33.49
CA MET A 1 15.54 23.80 -34.05
C MET A 1 15.88 22.60 -33.17
N ALA A 2 15.00 21.92 -32.44
CA ALA A 2 13.57 21.69 -32.60
C ALA A 2 12.84 21.88 -31.26
N ASN A 3 11.72 22.60 -31.36
CA ASN A 3 10.68 22.68 -30.37
C ASN A 3 9.96 21.32 -30.36
N GLU A 4 10.29 20.42 -29.42
CA GLU A 4 9.43 19.27 -29.16
C GLU A 4 8.11 19.79 -28.60
N LYS A 5 7.15 19.91 -29.52
CA LYS A 5 5.73 20.13 -29.25
C LYS A 5 5.33 19.30 -28.04
N SER A 6 5.13 19.97 -26.90
CA SER A 6 4.35 19.43 -25.81
C SER A 6 2.97 19.11 -26.39
N LYS A 7 2.75 17.83 -26.71
CA LYS A 7 1.42 17.33 -27.04
C LYS A 7 0.58 17.65 -25.81
N ASN A 8 -0.22 18.70 -25.92
CA ASN A 8 -1.34 18.99 -25.05
C ASN A 8 -2.16 17.71 -24.94
N THR A 9 -1.90 16.94 -23.89
CA THR A 9 -2.72 15.80 -23.49
C THR A 9 -4.02 16.41 -23.02
N LYS A 10 -4.96 16.63 -23.95
CA LYS A 10 -6.35 16.99 -23.63
C LYS A 10 -6.75 16.05 -22.51
N LYS A 11 -7.00 16.59 -21.31
CA LYS A 11 -7.50 15.83 -20.17
C LYS A 11 -8.69 15.04 -20.68
N SER A 12 -8.51 13.73 -20.83
CA SER A 12 -9.53 12.84 -21.37
C SER A 12 -10.80 13.08 -20.55
N GLY A 13 -11.90 13.42 -21.20
CA GLY A 13 -13.17 13.64 -20.51
C GLY A 13 -13.53 12.43 -19.63
N MET A 14 -14.25 12.66 -18.54
CA MET A 14 -14.65 11.63 -17.56
C MET A 14 -15.29 10.41 -18.25
N ILE A 15 -16.11 10.65 -19.28
CA ILE A 15 -16.75 9.59 -20.08
C ILE A 15 -15.70 8.77 -20.86
N SER A 16 -14.72 9.41 -21.48
CA SER A 16 -13.64 8.73 -22.21
C SER A 16 -12.75 7.90 -21.27
N GLN A 17 -12.54 8.35 -20.03
CA GLN A 17 -11.85 7.57 -19.00
C GLN A 17 -12.65 6.32 -18.62
N ILE A 18 -13.96 6.46 -18.38
CA ILE A 18 -14.86 5.34 -18.08
C ILE A 18 -14.87 4.32 -19.23
N VAL A 19 -15.00 4.78 -20.48
CA VAL A 19 -14.99 3.90 -21.66
C VAL A 19 -13.66 3.15 -21.80
N ARG A 20 -12.53 3.81 -21.53
CA ARG A 20 -11.22 3.16 -21.57
C ARG A 20 -11.09 2.07 -20.49
N ILE A 21 -11.53 2.35 -19.26
CA ILE A 21 -11.53 1.38 -18.16
C ILE A 21 -12.45 0.20 -18.48
N TYR A 22 -13.65 0.48 -19.02
CA TYR A 22 -14.59 -0.55 -19.46
C TYR A 22 -13.96 -1.47 -20.51
N LYS A 23 -13.40 -0.91 -21.59
CA LYS A 23 -12.74 -1.68 -22.66
C LYS A 23 -11.58 -2.53 -22.11
N TYR A 24 -10.75 -1.95 -21.25
CA TYR A 24 -9.64 -2.65 -20.62
C TYR A 24 -10.08 -3.79 -19.69
N THR A 25 -11.20 -3.63 -18.99
CA THR A 25 -11.70 -4.63 -18.05
C THR A 25 -12.47 -5.73 -18.78
N TYR A 26 -13.23 -5.38 -19.83
CA TYR A 26 -14.02 -6.33 -20.62
C TYR A 26 -13.16 -7.36 -21.37
N THR A 27 -11.93 -7.01 -21.77
CA THR A 27 -11.03 -7.98 -22.42
C THR A 27 -10.70 -9.17 -21.54
N GLU A 28 -10.71 -8.99 -20.21
CA GLU A 28 -10.35 -10.01 -19.24
C GLU A 28 -11.59 -10.59 -18.52
N ASP A 29 -12.62 -9.75 -18.30
CA ASP A 29 -13.85 -10.14 -17.63
C ASP A 29 -15.06 -10.00 -18.57
N LYS A 30 -15.39 -11.09 -19.28
CA LYS A 30 -16.54 -11.14 -20.20
C LYS A 30 -17.90 -11.04 -19.50
N GLN A 31 -17.96 -11.28 -18.20
CA GLN A 31 -19.21 -11.18 -17.41
C GLN A 31 -19.48 -9.75 -16.94
N LEU A 32 -18.52 -8.84 -17.11
CA LEU A 32 -18.63 -7.44 -16.72
C LEU A 32 -19.93 -6.73 -17.17
N PRO A 33 -20.42 -6.84 -18.43
CA PRO A 33 -21.67 -6.20 -18.84
C PRO A 33 -22.89 -6.72 -18.07
N LEU A 34 -22.93 -8.02 -17.74
CA LEU A 34 -24.02 -8.61 -16.96
C LEU A 34 -24.05 -8.01 -15.55
N TRP A 35 -22.89 -7.94 -14.89
CA TRP A 35 -22.79 -7.37 -13.55
C TRP A 35 -23.08 -5.86 -13.51
N LEU A 36 -22.68 -5.12 -14.54
CA LEU A 36 -22.98 -3.69 -14.66
C LEU A 36 -24.47 -3.44 -14.92
N GLY A 37 -25.08 -4.22 -15.82
CA GLY A 37 -26.51 -4.17 -16.09
C GLY A 37 -27.30 -4.49 -14.82
N LEU A 38 -26.94 -5.56 -14.11
CA LEU A 38 -27.58 -5.93 -12.85
C LEU A 38 -27.40 -4.85 -11.77
N ALA A 39 -26.22 -4.26 -11.62
CA ALA A 39 -25.97 -3.21 -10.64
C ALA A 39 -26.78 -1.93 -10.89
N PHE A 40 -27.02 -1.59 -12.16
CA PHE A 40 -27.82 -0.43 -12.54
C PHE A 40 -29.33 -0.69 -12.46
N VAL A 41 -29.77 -1.86 -12.93
CA VAL A 41 -31.20 -2.21 -13.05
C VAL A 41 -31.80 -2.70 -11.73
N ALA A 42 -31.02 -3.39 -10.89
CA ALA A 42 -31.55 -3.97 -9.65
C ALA A 42 -32.20 -2.96 -8.69
N PRO A 43 -31.61 -1.77 -8.41
CA PRO A 43 -32.25 -0.76 -7.56
C PRO A 43 -33.54 -0.22 -8.16
N VAL A 44 -33.58 -0.04 -9.48
CA VAL A 44 -34.76 0.48 -10.19
C VAL A 44 -35.90 -0.54 -10.11
N VAL A 45 -35.62 -1.81 -10.44
CA VAL A 45 -36.61 -2.90 -10.35
C VAL A 45 -37.11 -3.08 -8.92
N LEU A 46 -36.20 -3.02 -7.93
CA LEU A 46 -36.56 -3.09 -6.52
C LEU A 46 -37.50 -1.96 -6.11
N CYS A 47 -37.18 -0.71 -6.48
CA CYS A 47 -38.04 0.43 -6.17
C CYS A 47 -39.41 0.35 -6.85
N VAL A 48 -39.48 -0.17 -8.08
CA VAL A 48 -40.77 -0.37 -8.78
C VAL A 48 -41.63 -1.42 -8.08
N ILE A 49 -41.05 -2.57 -7.71
CA ILE A 49 -41.76 -3.64 -7.00
C ILE A 49 -42.25 -3.15 -5.63
N VAL A 50 -41.36 -2.51 -4.86
CA VAL A 50 -41.70 -1.98 -3.52
C VAL A 50 -42.76 -0.90 -3.62
N GLY A 51 -42.67 0.00 -4.61
CA GLY A 51 -43.66 1.04 -4.84
C GLY A 51 -45.03 0.50 -5.24
N ALA A 52 -45.08 -0.60 -6.01
CA ALA A 52 -46.32 -1.26 -6.38
C ALA A 52 -46.99 -1.98 -5.19
N ILE A 53 -46.21 -2.67 -4.35
CA ILE A 53 -46.72 -3.39 -3.16
C ILE A 53 -47.25 -2.41 -2.12
N LEU A 54 -46.54 -1.30 -1.87
CA LEU A 54 -46.89 -0.32 -0.84
C LEU A 54 -47.92 0.73 -1.32
N ARG A 55 -48.39 0.65 -2.58
CA ARG A 55 -49.36 1.59 -3.19
C ARG A 55 -49.04 3.05 -2.90
N TRP A 56 -47.80 3.47 -3.17
CA TRP A 56 -47.37 4.84 -2.94
C TRP A 56 -48.14 5.87 -3.77
N SER A 57 -48.27 7.08 -3.22
CA SER A 57 -48.72 8.25 -3.99
C SER A 57 -47.81 8.47 -5.20
N ILE A 58 -48.38 8.94 -6.30
CA ILE A 58 -47.68 9.25 -7.56
C ILE A 58 -46.44 10.11 -7.31
N PHE A 59 -46.52 11.08 -6.39
CA PHE A 59 -45.39 11.93 -6.03
C PHE A 59 -44.22 11.14 -5.41
N THR A 60 -44.52 10.28 -4.42
CA THR A 60 -43.53 9.42 -3.77
C THR A 60 -42.94 8.41 -4.76
N TRP A 61 -43.75 7.90 -5.68
CA TRP A 61 -43.30 6.97 -6.71
C TRP A 61 -42.26 7.60 -7.64
N ILE A 62 -42.51 8.82 -8.15
CA ILE A 62 -41.56 9.55 -9.01
C ILE A 62 -40.25 9.83 -8.26
N MET A 63 -40.33 10.34 -7.02
CA MET A 63 -39.14 10.64 -6.22
C MET A 63 -38.29 9.39 -5.95
N MET A 64 -38.92 8.24 -5.70
CA MET A 64 -38.22 6.98 -5.46
C MET A 64 -37.58 6.41 -6.72
N VAL A 65 -38.21 6.54 -7.89
CA VAL A 65 -37.61 6.13 -9.17
C VAL A 65 -36.38 6.98 -9.50
N VAL A 66 -36.45 8.30 -9.32
CA VAL A 66 -35.29 9.20 -9.51
C VAL A 66 -34.15 8.82 -8.55
N THR A 67 -34.46 8.58 -7.28
CA THR A 67 -33.48 8.13 -6.29
C THR A 67 -32.86 6.78 -6.65
N ALA A 68 -33.68 5.83 -7.13
CA ALA A 68 -33.21 4.52 -7.57
C ALA A 68 -32.28 4.60 -8.78
N LEU A 69 -32.56 5.52 -9.72
CA LEU A 69 -31.69 5.77 -10.87
C LEU A 69 -30.33 6.33 -10.45
N MET A 70 -30.30 7.27 -9.51
CA MET A 70 -29.05 7.79 -8.95
C MET A 70 -28.26 6.71 -8.20
N LEU A 71 -28.94 5.88 -7.41
CA LEU A 71 -28.34 4.73 -6.74
C LEU A 71 -27.82 3.68 -7.73
N GLY A 72 -28.55 3.42 -8.81
CA GLY A 72 -28.12 2.53 -9.89
C GLY A 72 -26.85 3.03 -10.57
N LEU A 73 -26.77 4.33 -10.87
CA LEU A 73 -25.56 4.94 -11.43
C LEU A 73 -24.36 4.85 -10.47
N LEU A 74 -24.59 5.09 -9.17
CA LEU A 74 -23.57 4.94 -8.15
C LEU A 74 -23.05 3.49 -8.11
N LEU A 75 -23.94 2.51 -8.03
CA LEU A 75 -23.58 1.09 -7.99
C LEU A 75 -22.88 0.64 -9.28
N PHE A 76 -23.29 1.14 -10.44
CA PHE A 76 -22.62 0.92 -11.71
C PHE A 76 -21.14 1.33 -11.63
N THR A 77 -20.85 2.56 -11.16
CA THR A 77 -19.46 3.04 -11.05
C THR A 77 -18.65 2.26 -10.00
N VAL A 78 -19.26 1.86 -8.88
CA VAL A 78 -18.61 1.06 -7.83
C VAL A 78 -18.24 -0.33 -8.35
N VAL A 79 -19.16 -1.00 -9.05
CA VAL A 79 -18.93 -2.34 -9.61
C VAL A 79 -17.88 -2.29 -10.72
N LEU A 80 -17.94 -1.29 -11.61
CA LEU A 80 -16.91 -1.07 -12.62
C LEU A 80 -15.52 -0.91 -11.99
N THR A 81 -15.41 -0.05 -10.98
CA THR A 81 -14.14 0.22 -10.30
C THR A 81 -13.60 -1.03 -9.62
N LYS A 82 -14.43 -1.77 -8.86
CA LYS A 82 -14.00 -3.00 -8.17
C LYS A 82 -13.53 -4.09 -9.14
N ARG A 83 -14.18 -4.24 -10.29
CA ARG A 83 -13.78 -5.23 -11.31
C ARG A 83 -12.52 -4.80 -12.05
N ALA A 84 -12.42 -3.52 -12.41
CA ALA A 84 -11.22 -2.94 -13.00
C ALA A 84 -10.00 -3.11 -12.09
N ASP A 85 -10.16 -2.84 -10.79
CA ASP A 85 -9.12 -3.06 -9.78
C ASP A 85 -8.70 -4.53 -9.74
N LYS A 86 -9.65 -5.48 -9.70
CA LYS A 86 -9.36 -6.92 -9.68
C LYS A 86 -8.52 -7.34 -10.89
N VAL A 87 -8.90 -6.90 -12.08
CA VAL A 87 -8.17 -7.20 -13.33
C VAL A 87 -6.80 -6.52 -13.35
N GLY A 88 -6.73 -5.26 -12.89
CA GLY A 88 -5.49 -4.52 -12.77
C GLY A 88 -4.49 -5.22 -11.84
N TYR A 89 -4.94 -5.66 -10.65
CA TYR A 89 -4.10 -6.41 -9.71
C TYR A 89 -3.63 -7.73 -10.31
N ALA A 90 -4.49 -8.49 -10.98
CA ALA A 90 -4.11 -9.75 -11.61
C ALA A 90 -3.01 -9.57 -12.67
N LYS A 91 -3.00 -8.45 -13.40
CA LYS A 91 -1.97 -8.11 -14.39
C LYS A 91 -0.66 -7.60 -13.80
N LEU A 92 -0.70 -7.13 -12.55
CA LEU A 92 0.46 -6.67 -11.80
C LEU A 92 1.08 -7.81 -10.98
N GLU A 93 0.31 -8.82 -10.61
CA GLU A 93 0.81 -10.02 -9.94
C GLU A 93 1.88 -10.72 -10.80
N GLY A 94 3.05 -10.97 -10.21
CA GLY A 94 4.19 -11.62 -10.88
C GLY A 94 5.16 -10.67 -11.60
N LYS A 95 4.87 -9.37 -11.69
CA LYS A 95 5.83 -8.39 -12.22
C LYS A 95 6.70 -7.85 -11.08
N PRO A 96 8.04 -7.85 -11.23
CA PRO A 96 8.94 -7.32 -10.20
C PRO A 96 8.67 -5.84 -9.96
N GLY A 97 8.46 -5.45 -8.71
CA GLY A 97 8.21 -4.07 -8.29
C GLY A 97 6.72 -3.67 -8.27
N ALA A 98 5.82 -4.63 -8.45
CA ALA A 98 4.38 -4.39 -8.38
C ALA A 98 3.93 -3.95 -6.97
N ALA A 99 4.60 -4.43 -5.91
CA ALA A 99 4.30 -4.03 -4.55
C ALA A 99 4.56 -2.53 -4.33
N ALA A 100 5.66 -1.98 -4.85
CA ALA A 100 6.01 -0.57 -4.72
C ALA A 100 4.92 0.36 -5.26
N GLY A 101 4.39 0.04 -6.45
CA GLY A 101 3.32 0.82 -7.08
C GLY A 101 2.07 0.92 -6.20
N ILE A 102 1.67 -0.19 -5.59
CA ILE A 102 0.49 -0.22 -4.71
C ILE A 102 0.75 0.48 -3.39
N LEU A 103 1.92 0.25 -2.78
CA LEU A 103 2.30 0.87 -1.53
C LEU A 103 2.38 2.39 -1.65
N SER A 104 2.88 2.90 -2.77
CA SER A 104 2.95 4.33 -3.04
C SER A 104 1.59 5.01 -3.20
N ALA A 105 0.56 4.25 -3.57
CA ALA A 105 -0.81 4.75 -3.59
C ALA A 105 -1.41 4.89 -2.17
N ILE A 106 -0.78 4.29 -1.15
CA ILE A 106 -1.19 4.36 0.25
C ILE A 106 -0.60 5.63 0.91
N ASN A 107 -0.99 6.80 0.41
CA ASN A 107 -0.65 8.09 1.02
C ASN A 107 -1.74 8.63 1.96
N LYS A 108 -2.90 7.97 2.04
CA LYS A 108 -3.99 8.37 2.94
C LYS A 108 -3.76 7.80 4.35
N GLY A 109 -3.79 8.67 5.36
CA GLY A 109 -3.77 8.29 6.77
C GLY A 109 -2.40 8.33 7.46
N GLY A 110 -1.44 9.09 6.90
CA GLY A 110 -0.10 9.27 7.47
C GLY A 110 0.82 8.07 7.35
N PHE A 111 0.57 7.22 6.34
CA PHE A 111 1.52 6.24 5.85
C PHE A 111 2.40 6.88 4.79
N THR A 112 3.70 6.57 4.83
CA THR A 112 4.70 7.03 3.88
C THR A 112 5.49 5.82 3.39
N PHE A 113 5.40 5.53 2.11
CA PHE A 113 6.14 4.46 1.44
C PHE A 113 7.06 5.06 0.37
N PRO A 114 8.38 5.07 0.58
CA PRO A 114 9.36 5.40 -0.45
C PRO A 114 9.30 4.40 -1.62
N GLN A 115 9.46 4.89 -2.84
CA GLN A 115 9.50 4.05 -4.05
C GLN A 115 10.78 3.22 -4.14
N GLN A 116 11.88 3.75 -3.59
CA GLN A 116 13.17 3.07 -3.61
C GLN A 116 13.17 1.88 -2.63
N PRO A 117 13.50 0.68 -3.10
CA PRO A 117 13.68 -0.48 -2.22
C PRO A 117 14.88 -0.25 -1.30
N VAL A 118 14.79 -0.73 -0.07
CA VAL A 118 15.88 -0.71 0.91
C VAL A 118 16.92 -1.78 0.58
N TRP A 119 16.47 -2.89 -0.01
CA TRP A 119 17.32 -3.99 -0.40
C TRP A 119 16.75 -4.64 -1.66
N VAL A 120 17.62 -5.03 -2.59
CA VAL A 120 17.28 -5.78 -3.79
C VAL A 120 18.33 -6.87 -3.99
N ASP A 121 17.90 -8.09 -4.29
CA ASP A 121 18.78 -9.15 -4.75
C ASP A 121 19.16 -8.90 -6.23
N PRO A 122 20.45 -8.74 -6.56
CA PRO A 122 20.89 -8.52 -7.94
C PRO A 122 20.52 -9.65 -8.90
N ARG A 123 20.40 -10.89 -8.40
CA ARG A 123 20.18 -12.09 -9.22
C ARG A 123 18.70 -12.41 -9.38
N THR A 124 17.96 -12.45 -8.29
CA THR A 124 16.54 -12.87 -8.30
C THR A 124 15.58 -11.70 -8.46
N LYS A 125 16.06 -10.45 -8.34
CA LYS A 125 15.22 -9.23 -8.33
C LYS A 125 14.19 -9.22 -7.20
N ASP A 126 14.40 -10.02 -6.16
CA ASP A 126 13.61 -9.96 -4.93
C ASP A 126 13.92 -8.62 -4.26
N ALA A 127 12.89 -7.92 -3.78
CA ALA A 127 13.04 -6.55 -3.28
C ALA A 127 12.29 -6.33 -1.97
N ILE A 128 12.84 -5.49 -1.12
CA ILE A 128 12.27 -5.11 0.18
C ILE A 128 12.04 -3.60 0.19
N TRP A 129 10.81 -3.18 0.42
CA TRP A 129 10.42 -1.80 0.67
C TRP A 129 10.17 -1.60 2.16
N ARG A 130 10.43 -0.38 2.61
CA ARG A 130 10.20 0.04 3.98
C ARG A 130 9.27 1.23 4.00
N GLY A 131 8.10 1.08 4.59
CA GLY A 131 7.21 2.20 4.91
C GLY A 131 7.18 2.52 6.38
N THR A 132 6.69 3.72 6.68
CA THR A 132 6.38 4.17 8.03
C THR A 132 4.93 4.63 8.09
N GLY A 133 4.32 4.52 9.26
CA GLY A 133 3.01 5.09 9.52
C GLY A 133 2.78 5.25 11.01
N PHE A 134 1.66 5.85 11.40
CA PHE A 134 1.35 6.06 12.82
C PHE A 134 1.29 4.75 13.62
N ASN A 135 0.98 3.63 12.97
CA ASN A 135 0.93 2.33 13.63
C ASN A 135 2.31 1.65 13.78
N GLY A 136 3.39 2.21 13.20
CA GLY A 136 4.74 1.65 13.26
C GLY A 136 5.43 1.55 11.89
N ILE A 137 6.36 0.59 11.78
CA ILE A 137 7.23 0.41 10.61
C ILE A 137 6.79 -0.82 9.83
N PHE A 138 6.70 -0.69 8.51
CA PHE A 138 6.26 -1.75 7.61
C PHE A 138 7.42 -2.17 6.71
N LEU A 139 7.83 -3.43 6.81
CA LEU A 139 8.72 -4.07 5.86
C LEU A 139 7.88 -4.93 4.92
N VAL A 140 7.97 -4.64 3.63
CA VAL A 140 7.24 -5.36 2.59
C VAL A 140 8.25 -5.97 1.63
N GLY A 141 8.33 -7.29 1.59
CA GLY A 141 9.20 -8.02 0.67
C GLY A 141 8.41 -8.63 -0.48
N GLU A 142 8.83 -8.44 -1.72
CA GLU A 142 8.28 -9.08 -2.91
C GLU A 142 9.27 -10.10 -3.44
N GLY A 143 8.82 -11.35 -3.61
CA GLY A 143 9.67 -12.45 -4.04
C GLY A 143 9.32 -13.77 -3.37
N ASN A 144 10.26 -14.73 -3.38
CA ASN A 144 10.09 -16.00 -2.68
C ASN A 144 10.27 -15.85 -1.16
N TYR A 145 9.38 -16.47 -0.37
CA TYR A 145 9.36 -16.36 1.09
C TYR A 145 10.70 -16.74 1.73
N GLU A 146 11.25 -17.92 1.42
CA GLU A 146 12.45 -18.48 2.08
C GLU A 146 13.68 -17.60 1.86
N ARG A 147 13.88 -17.11 0.63
CA ARG A 147 15.00 -16.21 0.31
C ARG A 147 14.87 -14.85 0.99
N LEU A 148 13.63 -14.34 1.08
CA LEU A 148 13.35 -13.05 1.70
C LEU A 148 13.44 -13.10 3.23
N THR A 149 13.18 -14.24 3.89
CA THR A 149 13.16 -14.31 5.36
C THR A 149 14.46 -13.80 5.97
N HIS A 150 15.61 -14.30 5.51
CA HIS A 150 16.92 -13.86 6.01
C HIS A 150 17.25 -12.40 5.67
N ALA A 151 16.83 -11.91 4.50
CA ALA A 151 17.02 -10.50 4.14
C ALA A 151 16.13 -9.59 5.00
N MET A 152 14.88 -9.99 5.25
CA MET A 152 13.90 -9.28 6.08
C MET A 152 14.32 -9.24 7.54
N GLU A 153 14.85 -10.33 8.10
CA GLU A 153 15.36 -10.39 9.48
C GLU A 153 16.54 -9.44 9.69
N ARG A 154 17.46 -9.36 8.73
CA ARG A 154 18.57 -8.39 8.78
C ARG A 154 18.06 -6.95 8.81
N GLN A 155 17.06 -6.63 7.99
CA GLN A 155 16.45 -5.29 7.97
C GLN A 155 15.69 -4.99 9.27
N GLU A 156 14.95 -5.97 9.80
CA GLU A 156 14.26 -5.83 11.08
C GLU A 156 15.24 -5.61 12.23
N HIS A 157 16.34 -6.36 12.28
CA HIS A 157 17.35 -6.20 13.32
C HIS A 157 18.04 -4.83 13.26
N ALA A 158 18.39 -4.36 12.06
CA ALA A 158 18.94 -3.02 11.86
C ALA A 158 17.96 -1.93 12.28
N ILE A 159 16.68 -2.09 11.99
CA ILE A 159 15.64 -1.14 12.44
C ILE A 159 15.50 -1.15 13.96
N LYS A 160 15.50 -2.35 14.58
CA LYS A 160 15.41 -2.49 16.04
C LYS A 160 16.60 -1.86 16.75
N SER A 161 17.81 -1.91 16.19
CA SER A 161 18.98 -1.27 16.80
C SER A 161 18.86 0.25 16.86
N VAL A 162 18.22 0.88 15.87
CA VAL A 162 18.01 2.35 15.83
C VAL A 162 16.74 2.77 16.59
N THR A 163 15.83 1.83 16.78
CA THR A 163 14.58 2.02 17.52
C THR A 163 14.72 1.59 18.99
N ALA A 164 15.92 1.16 19.40
CA ALA A 164 16.23 0.73 20.75
C ALA A 164 15.80 1.81 21.77
N GLY A 165 14.95 1.41 22.73
CA GLY A 165 14.34 2.31 23.71
C GLY A 165 12.93 2.81 23.37
N SER A 166 12.42 2.54 22.17
CA SER A 166 11.03 2.79 21.80
C SER A 166 10.33 1.50 21.38
N ASN A 167 9.16 1.21 21.95
CA ASN A 167 8.40 -0.01 21.68
C ASN A 167 7.60 0.11 20.36
N ILE A 168 8.29 0.39 19.26
CA ILE A 168 7.67 0.56 17.94
C ILE A 168 7.60 -0.80 17.25
N PRO A 169 6.41 -1.23 16.80
CA PRO A 169 6.22 -2.49 16.11
C PRO A 169 6.81 -2.44 14.70
N VAL A 170 7.45 -3.53 14.29
CA VAL A 170 7.90 -3.76 12.92
C VAL A 170 7.07 -4.89 12.31
N TYR A 171 6.30 -4.58 11.28
CA TYR A 171 5.47 -5.57 10.58
C TYR A 171 6.21 -6.11 9.37
N ARG A 172 6.40 -7.43 9.31
CA ARG A 172 6.92 -8.12 8.13
C ARG A 172 5.77 -8.61 7.27
N ILE A 173 5.75 -8.20 6.01
CA ILE A 173 4.75 -8.62 5.03
C ILE A 173 5.48 -9.16 3.82
N TYR A 174 5.22 -10.42 3.48
CA TYR A 174 5.73 -11.05 2.27
C TYR A 174 4.66 -11.00 1.21
N VAL A 175 5.00 -10.57 0.00
CA VAL A 175 4.08 -10.42 -1.13
C VAL A 175 4.35 -11.53 -2.14
N GLY A 176 3.28 -12.22 -2.54
CA GLY A 176 3.35 -13.31 -3.51
C GLY A 176 2.15 -14.24 -3.39
N ASN A 177 2.26 -15.41 -4.05
CA ASN A 177 1.17 -16.37 -4.19
C ASN A 177 1.27 -17.61 -3.28
N GLY A 178 2.31 -17.69 -2.43
CA GLY A 178 2.51 -18.80 -1.48
C GLY A 178 1.65 -18.72 -0.21
N GLN A 179 1.64 -19.79 0.59
CA GLN A 179 0.80 -19.90 1.81
C GLN A 179 1.15 -18.86 2.90
N ASN A 180 2.42 -18.49 3.04
CA ASN A 180 2.89 -17.47 4.00
C ASN A 180 3.03 -16.07 3.37
N GLN A 181 2.39 -15.86 2.21
CA GLN A 181 2.48 -14.63 1.45
C GLN A 181 1.10 -13.99 1.29
N VAL A 182 1.10 -12.67 1.18
CA VAL A 182 -0.09 -11.86 0.96
C VAL A 182 -0.19 -11.57 -0.52
N LYS A 183 -1.34 -11.89 -1.11
CA LYS A 183 -1.61 -11.54 -2.51
C LYS A 183 -1.57 -10.04 -2.70
N LEU A 184 -1.17 -9.62 -3.89
CA LEU A 184 -0.95 -8.22 -4.21
C LEU A 184 -2.21 -7.37 -3.99
N LYS A 185 -3.39 -7.92 -4.32
CA LYS A 185 -4.70 -7.29 -4.07
C LYS A 185 -4.99 -7.00 -2.58
N ASP A 186 -4.48 -7.84 -1.69
CA ASP A 186 -4.79 -7.81 -0.25
C ASP A 186 -3.72 -7.03 0.54
N LEU A 187 -2.60 -6.70 -0.10
CA LEU A 187 -1.46 -5.99 0.51
C LEU A 187 -1.90 -4.68 1.18
N ARG A 188 -2.65 -3.85 0.46
CA ARG A 188 -3.16 -2.58 1.00
C ARG A 188 -4.01 -2.78 2.24
N SER A 189 -4.94 -3.73 2.20
CA SER A 189 -5.80 -4.04 3.34
C SER A 189 -5.01 -4.60 4.52
N LYS A 190 -4.00 -5.44 4.27
CA LYS A 190 -3.14 -6.00 5.31
C LYS A 190 -2.36 -4.89 6.02
N VAL A 191 -1.71 -3.99 5.28
CA VAL A 191 -0.95 -2.84 5.80
C VAL A 191 -1.84 -1.93 6.65
N LEU A 192 -3.05 -1.60 6.18
CA LEU A 192 -3.97 -0.73 6.91
C LEU A 192 -4.56 -1.40 8.16
N LYS A 193 -4.68 -2.72 8.16
CA LYS A 193 -5.22 -3.50 9.30
C LYS A 193 -4.16 -3.87 10.33
N SER A 194 -2.87 -3.88 9.99
CA SER A 194 -1.79 -4.12 10.95
C SER A 194 -1.78 -3.05 12.03
N LYS A 195 -2.18 -3.49 13.22
CA LYS A 195 -2.27 -2.70 14.45
C LYS A 195 -1.83 -3.61 15.59
N THR A 196 -0.82 -3.18 16.34
CA THR A 196 -0.40 -3.84 17.56
C THR A 196 -1.12 -3.21 18.73
N LEU A 197 -1.50 -4.10 19.65
CA LEU A 197 -2.04 -3.75 20.93
C LEU A 197 -0.90 -3.78 21.94
N ILE A 198 -0.83 -2.75 22.79
CA ILE A 198 0.14 -2.64 23.88
C ILE A 198 -0.64 -2.69 25.18
N PRO A 199 -0.14 -3.40 26.21
CA PRO A 199 -0.77 -3.44 27.51
C PRO A 199 -0.89 -2.03 28.09
N THR A 200 -2.04 -1.72 28.67
CA THR A 200 -2.28 -0.44 29.31
C THR A 200 -1.93 -0.53 30.80
N ASN A 201 -1.07 0.36 31.29
CA ASN A 201 -0.78 0.47 32.72
C ASN A 201 -1.83 1.35 33.41
N HIS A 202 -3.06 0.83 33.55
CA HIS A 202 -4.08 1.49 34.35
C HIS A 202 -3.73 1.35 35.85
N LYS A 203 -3.73 2.47 36.59
CA LYS A 203 -3.51 2.46 38.05
C LYS A 203 -4.65 1.79 38.83
N PHE A 204 -5.86 1.84 38.27
CA PHE A 204 -7.06 1.26 38.87
C PHE A 204 -7.29 -0.16 38.34
N ALA A 205 -7.24 -1.14 39.24
CA ALA A 205 -7.43 -2.57 38.93
C ALA A 205 -8.72 -2.92 38.14
N PRO A 206 -9.92 -2.37 38.46
CA PRO A 206 -11.11 -2.70 37.68
C PRO A 206 -11.03 -2.15 36.24
N LEU A 207 -10.40 -0.99 36.05
CA LEU A 207 -10.21 -0.42 34.71
C LEU A 207 -9.21 -1.23 33.87
N ALA A 208 -8.18 -1.78 34.52
CA ALA A 208 -7.21 -2.66 33.87
C ALA A 208 -7.86 -3.97 33.39
N ALA A 209 -8.82 -4.51 34.14
CA ALA A 209 -9.58 -5.70 33.76
C ALA A 209 -10.53 -5.44 32.57
N ILE A 210 -11.14 -4.26 32.51
CA ILE A 210 -12.09 -3.90 31.43
C ILE A 210 -11.34 -3.49 30.15
N HIS A 211 -10.23 -2.75 30.26
CA HIS A 211 -9.43 -2.27 29.12
C HIS A 211 -7.96 -2.67 29.26
N PRO A 212 -7.62 -3.95 29.08
CA PRO A 212 -6.25 -4.43 29.30
C PRO A 212 -5.25 -3.89 28.27
N ASN A 213 -5.72 -3.50 27.08
CA ASN A 213 -4.88 -3.15 25.95
C ASN A 213 -5.33 -1.87 25.26
N ARG A 214 -4.37 -1.08 24.77
CA ARG A 214 -4.60 0.05 23.86
C ARG A 214 -3.87 -0.15 22.55
N ARG A 215 -4.32 0.56 21.51
CA ARG A 215 -3.63 0.55 20.21
C ARG A 215 -2.33 1.35 20.31
N PHE A 216 -1.25 0.82 19.75
CA PHE A 216 -0.05 1.61 19.52
C PHE A 216 -0.33 2.69 18.46
N PHE A 217 0.06 3.91 18.74
CA PHE A 217 -0.10 5.03 17.84
C PHE A 217 1.01 6.06 18.09
N LEU A 218 1.74 6.41 17.03
CA LEU A 218 2.73 7.47 17.02
C LEU A 218 2.06 8.81 16.76
N THR A 219 2.50 9.83 17.48
CA THR A 219 2.20 11.22 17.15
C THR A 219 2.96 11.66 15.89
N LYS A 220 2.55 12.78 15.27
CA LYS A 220 3.22 13.32 14.07
C LYS A 220 4.70 13.64 14.33
N THR A 221 5.03 14.13 15.52
CA THR A 221 6.40 14.47 15.93
C THR A 221 7.24 13.22 16.13
N GLU A 222 6.72 12.22 16.84
CA GLU A 222 7.41 10.93 17.01
C GLU A 222 7.64 10.23 15.66
N LEU A 223 6.66 10.31 14.75
CA LEU A 223 6.80 9.77 13.40
C LEU A 223 7.90 10.52 12.61
N ALA A 224 8.01 11.83 12.75
CA ALA A 224 9.07 12.62 12.12
C ALA A 224 10.45 12.22 12.66
N ILE A 225 10.61 12.13 13.99
CA ILE A 225 11.84 11.67 14.65
C ILE A 225 12.20 10.25 14.19
N LEU A 226 11.22 9.37 14.09
CA LEU A 226 11.43 8.01 13.58
C LEU A 226 11.91 8.03 12.13
N ASN A 227 11.29 8.82 11.27
CA ASN A 227 11.70 8.95 9.88
C ASN A 227 13.14 9.46 9.75
N ASP A 228 13.55 10.43 10.59
CA ASP A 228 14.93 10.95 10.60
C ASP A 228 15.92 9.88 11.04
N ARG A 229 15.62 9.13 12.12
CA ARG A 229 16.43 7.98 12.56
C ARG A 229 16.55 6.90 11.48
N LEU A 230 15.47 6.61 10.76
CA LEU A 230 15.47 5.62 9.68
C LEU A 230 16.22 6.09 8.43
N ARG A 231 16.26 7.40 8.18
CA ARG A 231 17.08 8.02 7.12
C ARG A 231 18.56 7.95 7.47
N THR A 232 18.96 8.24 8.71
CA THR A 232 20.37 8.11 9.12
C THR A 232 20.85 6.66 9.04
N LEU A 233 19.99 5.69 9.36
CA LEU A 233 20.28 4.26 9.15
C LEU A 233 20.54 3.92 7.68
N GLN A 234 19.72 4.44 6.76
CA GLN A 234 19.95 4.25 5.32
C GLN A 234 21.24 4.93 4.86
N GLY A 235 21.53 6.13 5.36
CA GLY A 235 22.79 6.83 5.09
C GLY A 235 24.01 6.05 5.55
N LYS A 236 23.96 5.42 6.74
CA LYS A 236 25.05 4.56 7.24
C LYS A 236 25.34 3.35 6.34
N LEU A 237 24.33 2.80 5.66
CA LEU A 237 24.51 1.71 4.69
C LEU A 237 25.10 2.20 3.35
N GLY A 238 24.98 3.50 3.05
CA GLY A 238 25.44 4.14 1.81
C GLY A 238 26.82 4.79 1.87
N PHE A 239 27.43 4.90 3.06
CA PHE A 239 28.85 5.22 3.14
C PHE A 239 29.62 4.00 2.66
N GLY A 240 30.12 4.06 1.42
CA GLY A 240 31.09 3.11 0.85
C GLY A 240 32.44 3.19 1.55
N ILE A 241 32.46 3.24 2.87
CA ILE A 241 33.64 3.19 3.73
C ILE A 241 33.93 1.69 3.91
N PRO A 242 35.03 1.18 3.32
CA PRO A 242 35.47 -0.19 3.55
C PRO A 242 35.62 -0.45 5.05
N LYS A 243 35.25 -1.66 5.50
CA LYS A 243 35.42 -2.06 6.90
C LYS A 243 36.87 -1.85 7.34
N GLY A 244 37.07 -1.13 8.46
CA GLY A 244 38.39 -0.87 9.04
C GLY A 244 38.98 0.54 8.81
N ILE A 245 38.25 1.43 8.13
CA ILE A 245 38.67 2.84 7.98
C ILE A 245 37.92 3.71 9.00
N ASP A 246 38.70 4.37 9.86
CA ASP A 246 38.21 5.38 10.79
C ASP A 246 37.84 6.65 10.02
N PRO A 247 36.59 7.15 10.09
CA PRO A 247 36.16 8.37 9.39
C PRO A 247 36.88 9.64 9.86
N THR A 248 37.48 9.63 11.05
CA THR A 248 38.21 10.76 11.62
C THR A 248 39.71 10.71 11.35
N HIS A 249 40.21 9.63 10.72
CA HIS A 249 41.61 9.46 10.37
C HIS A 249 41.75 9.16 8.89
N ALA A 250 42.34 10.10 8.15
CA ALA A 250 42.62 9.91 6.73
C ALA A 250 43.52 8.67 6.54
N PRO A 251 43.16 7.72 5.65
CA PRO A 251 43.96 6.52 5.43
C PRO A 251 45.33 6.91 4.89
N ARG A 252 46.38 6.59 5.66
CA ARG A 252 47.76 6.82 5.26
C ARG A 252 48.12 5.82 4.16
N VAL A 253 48.20 6.30 2.91
CA VAL A 253 48.66 5.48 1.80
C VAL A 253 50.13 5.13 2.04
N SER A 254 50.46 3.84 2.12
CA SER A 254 51.85 3.42 2.29
C SER A 254 52.66 3.85 1.05
N ARG A 255 53.84 4.46 1.25
CA ARG A 255 54.73 4.85 0.13
C ARG A 255 55.08 3.67 -0.78
N ARG A 256 55.02 2.45 -0.26
CA ARG A 256 55.25 1.21 -1.00
C ARG A 256 54.14 0.90 -2.01
N ALA A 257 52.90 1.30 -1.75
CA ALA A 257 51.77 1.13 -2.67
C ALA A 257 51.74 2.18 -3.80
N LEU A 258 52.39 3.34 -3.60
CA LEU A 258 52.52 4.40 -4.62
C LEU A 258 53.62 4.10 -5.64
N ARG A 259 54.56 3.20 -5.30
CA ARG A 259 55.59 2.73 -6.23
C ARG A 259 54.99 1.53 -6.96
N GLY A 260 54.30 1.81 -8.07
CA GLY A 260 53.75 0.79 -8.96
C GLY A 260 54.81 -0.28 -9.30
N LYS A 261 54.34 -1.52 -9.51
CA LYS A 261 55.16 -2.61 -10.04
C LYS A 261 55.62 -2.30 -11.46
#